data_AF-F6YKE7-F1
#
_entry.id   AF-F6YKE7-F1
#
_cell.length_a   1.000
_cell.length_b   1.000
_cell.length_c   1.000
_cell.angle_alpha   90.00
_cell.angle_beta   90.00
_cell.angle_gamma   90.00
#
_symmetry.space_group_name_H-M   'P 1'
#
loop_
_entity.id
_entity.type
_entity.pdbx_description
1 polymer ?
#
loop_
_entity_poly.entity_id
_entity_poly.type
_entity_poly.pdbx_seq_one_letter_code
_entity_poly.pdbx_strand_id
1 'polypeptide(L)'
;MGLPGHGAPMHIDFVKTSSWQAQLRGQKKWTFETPPDCFGVCSSKLEVTVTPGEIIVLDGNRWFHQTQIKGNDMSIVIGSEYY
;
A
#
# COMPACT_ATOMS: atom_id res chain seq x y z
N MET A 1 10.63 -4.88 5.03
CA MET A 1 11.77 -4.16 4.40
C MET A 1 11.86 -4.53 2.93
N GLY A 2 12.46 -3.69 2.08
CA GLY A 2 12.70 -4.04 0.67
C GLY A 2 13.69 -3.12 -0.04
N LEU A 3 14.24 -3.59 -1.15
CA LEU A 3 15.17 -2.85 -2.01
C LEU A 3 14.43 -2.01 -3.07
N PRO A 4 15.09 -1.00 -3.67
CA PRO A 4 14.54 -0.25 -4.80
C PRO A 4 13.94 -1.14 -5.91
N GLY A 5 12.80 -0.72 -6.45
CA GLY A 5 12.13 -1.43 -7.54
C GLY A 5 10.80 -2.06 -7.12
N HIS A 6 10.50 -3.23 -7.68
CA HIS A 6 9.22 -3.92 -7.45
C HIS A 6 9.09 -4.34 -5.98
N GLY A 7 7.96 -3.98 -5.37
CA GLY A 7 7.54 -4.47 -4.06
C GLY A 7 6.55 -5.63 -4.20
N ALA A 8 5.55 -5.64 -3.33
CA ALA A 8 4.45 -6.61 -3.41
C ALA A 8 3.63 -6.40 -4.71
N PRO A 9 3.33 -7.49 -5.46
CA PRO A 9 2.49 -7.42 -6.65
C PRO A 9 1.03 -7.08 -6.31
N MET A 10 0.18 -6.91 -7.32
CA MET A 10 -1.24 -6.61 -7.12
C MET A 10 -1.96 -7.76 -6.40
N HIS A 11 -2.50 -7.52 -5.21
CA HIS A 11 -3.19 -8.51 -4.39
C HIS A 11 -4.17 -7.86 -3.41
N ILE A 12 -4.94 -8.70 -2.73
CA ILE A 12 -5.65 -8.36 -1.49
C ILE A 12 -4.99 -9.15 -0.35
N ASP A 13 -5.03 -8.58 0.85
CA ASP A 13 -4.54 -9.21 2.06
C ASP A 13 -5.56 -10.24 2.59
N PHE A 14 -5.08 -11.34 3.14
CA PHE A 14 -5.94 -12.32 3.82
C PHE A 14 -6.03 -12.00 5.32
N VAL A 15 -6.67 -10.88 5.63
CA VAL A 15 -6.80 -10.31 6.98
C VAL A 15 -8.26 -9.99 7.31
N LYS A 16 -8.60 -9.99 8.60
CA LYS A 16 -10.00 -9.77 9.04
C LYS A 16 -10.37 -8.29 9.15
N THR A 17 -9.38 -7.45 9.39
CA THR A 17 -9.55 -6.03 9.71
C THR A 17 -8.64 -5.19 8.83
N SER A 18 -8.81 -3.87 8.90
CA SER A 18 -7.94 -2.97 8.17
C SER A 18 -6.50 -3.04 8.70
N SER A 19 -5.56 -2.76 7.81
CA SER A 19 -4.13 -2.73 8.08
C SER A 19 -3.63 -1.29 8.16
N TRP A 20 -2.51 -1.10 8.84
CA TRP A 20 -1.76 0.15 8.80
C TRP A 20 -0.27 -0.13 8.60
N GLN A 21 0.43 0.81 7.95
CA GLN A 21 1.87 0.72 7.76
C GLN A 21 2.51 2.12 7.89
N ALA A 22 3.46 2.25 8.81
CA ALA A 22 4.29 3.43 9.01
C ALA A 22 5.61 3.30 8.25
N GLN A 23 5.99 4.35 7.51
CA GLN A 23 7.23 4.39 6.75
C GLN A 23 8.36 4.96 7.63
N LEU A 24 9.39 4.16 7.88
CA LEU A 24 10.52 4.55 8.73
C LEU A 24 11.72 5.06 7.91
N ARG A 25 11.95 4.47 6.72
CA ARG A 25 13.03 4.87 5.80
C ARG A 25 12.63 4.58 4.35
N GLY A 26 13.17 5.35 3.40
CA GLY A 26 12.88 5.20 1.98
C GLY A 26 11.45 5.61 1.65
N GLN A 27 11.05 5.46 0.38
CA GLN A 27 9.71 5.85 -0.07
C GLN A 27 9.02 4.67 -0.75
N LYS A 28 7.73 4.48 -0.47
CA LYS A 28 6.94 3.40 -1.04
C LYS A 28 5.74 3.97 -1.77
N LYS A 29 5.69 3.79 -3.09
CA LYS A 29 4.49 4.05 -3.89
C LYS A 29 3.53 2.90 -3.73
N TRP A 30 2.30 3.22 -3.38
CA TRP A 30 1.15 2.33 -3.39
C TRP A 30 0.28 2.66 -4.60
N THR A 31 -0.19 1.61 -5.26
CA THR A 31 -1.18 1.70 -6.32
C THR A 31 -2.35 0.82 -5.93
N PHE A 32 -3.55 1.38 -5.98
CA PHE A 32 -4.79 0.70 -5.67
C PHE A 32 -5.69 0.64 -6.90
N GLU A 33 -6.34 -0.50 -7.10
CA GLU A 33 -7.47 -0.63 -8.02
C GLU A 33 -8.77 -0.53 -7.23
N THR A 34 -9.73 0.24 -7.73
CA THR A 34 -11.00 0.41 -7.01
C THR A 34 -11.80 -0.87 -6.97
N PRO A 35 -12.52 -1.13 -5.85
CA PRO A 35 -13.43 -2.25 -5.76
C PRO A 35 -14.48 -2.27 -6.88
N PRO A 36 -14.93 -3.46 -7.32
CA PRO A 36 -15.95 -3.60 -8.36
C PRO A 36 -17.28 -2.90 -8.03
N ASP A 37 -17.57 -2.70 -6.74
CA ASP A 37 -18.82 -2.12 -6.25
C ASP A 37 -19.14 -0.72 -6.82
N CYS A 38 -18.13 0.02 -7.28
CA CYS A 38 -18.31 1.32 -7.93
C CYS A 38 -17.73 1.40 -9.35
N PHE A 39 -17.69 0.25 -10.06
CA PHE A 39 -17.26 0.18 -11.45
C PHE A 39 -18.02 1.16 -12.35
N GLY A 40 -17.29 1.95 -13.14
CA GLY A 40 -17.87 2.97 -14.03
C GLY A 40 -18.30 4.27 -13.34
N VAL A 41 -18.19 4.36 -12.01
CA VAL A 41 -18.50 5.56 -11.23
C VAL A 41 -17.25 6.13 -10.58
N CYS A 42 -16.46 5.30 -9.90
CA CYS A 42 -15.21 5.71 -9.28
C CYS A 42 -14.07 5.82 -10.30
N SER A 43 -13.04 6.62 -9.96
CA SER A 43 -11.75 6.53 -10.64
C SER A 43 -11.19 5.13 -10.50
N SER A 44 -10.84 4.46 -11.60
CA SER A 44 -10.42 3.05 -11.56
C SER A 44 -9.18 2.78 -10.71
N LYS A 45 -8.34 3.80 -10.51
CA LYS A 45 -7.02 3.68 -9.89
C LYS A 45 -6.72 4.85 -8.95
N LEU A 46 -6.12 4.53 -7.81
CA LEU A 46 -5.57 5.51 -6.86
C LEU A 46 -4.08 5.26 -6.65
N GLU A 47 -3.31 6.32 -6.49
CA GLU A 47 -1.86 6.22 -6.26
C GLU A 47 -1.44 7.17 -5.15
N VAL A 48 -0.59 6.69 -4.23
CA VAL A 48 -0.02 7.49 -3.15
C VAL A 48 1.42 7.07 -2.91
N THR A 49 2.30 8.03 -2.64
CA THR A 49 3.68 7.74 -2.21
C THR A 49 3.79 8.06 -0.74
N VAL A 50 4.12 7.05 0.07
CA VAL A 50 4.31 7.17 1.50
C VAL A 50 5.80 7.36 1.78
N THR A 51 6.13 8.43 2.49
CA THR A 51 7.48 8.89 2.81
C THR A 51 7.76 8.78 4.32
N PRO A 52 9.03 8.85 4.76
CA PRO A 52 9.36 8.66 6.18
C PRO A 52 8.60 9.60 7.11
N GLY A 53 7.98 9.05 8.16
CA GLY A 53 7.13 9.79 9.10
C GLY A 53 5.64 9.72 8.77
N GLU A 54 5.26 9.24 7.59
CA GLU A 54 3.86 9.04 7.21
C GLU A 54 3.37 7.63 7.54
N ILE A 55 2.05 7.53 7.75
CA ILE A 55 1.34 6.29 7.99
C ILE A 55 0.22 6.17 6.96
N ILE A 56 0.14 5.01 6.30
CA ILE A 56 -1.01 4.65 5.48
C ILE A 56 -1.90 3.68 6.25
N VAL A 57 -3.21 3.91 6.20
CA VAL A 57 -4.24 3.02 6.72
C VAL A 57 -5.07 2.56 5.53
N LEU A 58 -5.29 1.25 5.40
CA LEU A 58 -5.99 0.66 4.28
C LEU A 58 -6.84 -0.54 4.70
N ASP A 59 -7.97 -0.72 4.02
CA ASP A 59 -8.77 -1.94 4.11
C ASP A 59 -8.20 -2.99 3.14
N GLY A 60 -7.09 -3.63 3.55
CA GLY A 60 -6.26 -4.47 2.68
C GLY A 60 -6.97 -5.71 2.14
N ASN A 61 -8.05 -6.16 2.78
CA ASN A 61 -8.85 -7.31 2.33
C ASN A 61 -9.92 -6.95 1.28
N ARG A 62 -10.14 -5.65 0.99
CA ARG A 62 -11.07 -5.16 -0.03
C ARG A 62 -10.39 -4.44 -1.18
N TRP A 63 -9.35 -3.68 -0.89
CA TRP A 63 -8.66 -2.88 -1.88
C TRP A 63 -7.50 -3.65 -2.49
N PHE A 64 -7.63 -3.99 -3.77
CA PHE A 64 -6.51 -4.52 -4.54
C PHE A 64 -5.39 -3.51 -4.58
N HIS A 65 -4.20 -3.93 -4.19
CA HIS A 65 -3.07 -3.04 -4.08
C HIS A 65 -1.75 -3.69 -4.45
N GLN A 66 -0.83 -2.86 -4.94
CA GLN A 66 0.56 -3.22 -5.18
C GLN A 66 1.48 -2.12 -4.67
N THR A 67 2.74 -2.47 -4.47
CA THR A 67 3.74 -1.53 -3.97
C THR A 67 5.00 -1.49 -4.83
N GLN A 68 5.61 -0.32 -4.89
CA GLN A 68 6.90 -0.09 -5.53
C GLN A 68 7.77 0.75 -4.62
N ILE A 69 9.02 0.33 -4.39
CA ILE A 69 9.98 1.09 -3.61
C ILE A 69 10.66 2.09 -4.55
N LYS A 70 10.52 3.38 -4.23
CA LYS A 70 11.02 4.51 -5.02
C LYS A 70 12.40 4.97 -4.52
N GLY A 71 13.16 5.57 -5.43
CA GLY A 71 14.51 6.08 -5.14
C GLY A 71 15.57 4.98 -5.12
N ASN A 72 16.72 5.31 -4.54
CA ASN A 72 17.88 4.41 -4.46
C ASN A 72 18.09 3.82 -3.06
N ASP A 73 17.27 4.24 -2.09
CA ASP A 73 17.35 3.79 -0.70
C ASP A 73 16.50 2.54 -0.45
N MET A 74 16.94 1.72 0.49
CA MET A 74 16.14 0.66 1.07
C MET A 74 14.90 1.25 1.77
N SER A 75 13.74 0.60 1.59
CA SER A 75 12.52 0.91 2.33
C SER A 75 12.40 0.07 3.59
N ILE A 76 12.16 0.74 4.72
CA ILE A 76 11.90 0.12 6.02
C ILE A 76 10.55 0.63 6.50
N VAL A 77 9.70 -0.31 6.91
CA VAL A 77 8.32 -0.07 7.32
C VAL A 77 8.00 -0.95 8.52
N ILE A 78 7.11 -0.47 9.38
CA ILE A 78 6.44 -1.26 10.42
C ILE A 78 4.94 -1.18 10.17
N GLY A 79 4.21 -2.25 10.43
CA GLY A 79 2.77 -2.27 10.24
C GLY A 79 2.12 -3.38 11.04
N SER A 80 0.80 -3.30 11.16
CA SER A 80 -0.03 -4.30 11.82
C SER A 80 -1.48 -4.22 11.31
N GLU A 81 -2.28 -5.20 11.70
CA GLU A 81 -3.73 -5.20 11.56
C GLU A 81 -4.35 -4.53 12.81
N TYR A 82 -5.53 -3.93 12.70
CA TYR A 82 -6.31 -3.56 13.88
C TYR A 82 -6.92 -4.81 14.50
N TYR A 83 -6.90 -4.96 15.83
CA TYR A 83 -7.58 -6.06 16.53
C TYR A 83 -8.84 -5.57 17.24
#